data_AF-A0A0F9LX30-F1
#
_entry.id   AF-A0A0F9LX30-F1
#
_cell.length_a   1.000
_cell.length_b   1.000
_cell.length_c   1.000
_cell.angle_alpha   90.00
_cell.angle_beta   90.00
_cell.angle_gamma   90.00
#
_symmetry.space_group_name_H-M   'P 1'
#
loop_
_entity.id
_entity.type
_entity.pdbx_description
1 polymer ?
#
loop_
_entity_poly.entity_id
_entity_poly.type
_entity_poly.pdbx_seq_one_letter_code
_entity_poly.pdbx_strand_id
1 'polypeptide(L)' 'MNTTQRTQVIIEKYRGNKDEYKMLKGILCMNHGWDTEDDMKLCELVDLDMIVSRLNELNTVSLIKDRL' A
#
# COMPACT_ATOMS: atom_id res chain seq x y z
N MET A 1 -10.57 -6.97 -14.14
CA MET A 1 -10.30 -6.25 -12.87
C MET A 1 -9.25 -5.20 -13.17
N ASN A 2 -9.54 -3.92 -12.96
CA ASN A 2 -8.56 -2.83 -13.18
C ASN A 2 -7.60 -2.70 -11.98
N THR A 3 -6.55 -1.89 -12.12
CA THR A 3 -5.49 -1.71 -11.12
C THR A 3 -6.03 -1.23 -9.77
N THR A 4 -6.96 -0.28 -9.77
CA THR A 4 -7.68 0.19 -8.58
C THR A 4 -8.43 -0.94 -7.87
N GLN A 5 -9.20 -1.75 -8.59
CA GLN A 5 -9.95 -2.89 -8.02
C GLN A 5 -9.00 -3.95 -7.43
N ARG A 6 -7.89 -4.27 -8.10
CA ARG A 6 -6.87 -5.18 -7.58
C ARG A 6 -6.28 -4.65 -6.28
N THR A 7 -5.94 -3.38 -6.27
CA THR A 7 -5.35 -2.70 -5.12
C THR A 7 -6.31 -2.65 -3.94
N GLN A 8 -7.60 -2.40 -4.19
CA GLN A 8 -8.63 -2.46 -3.16
C GLN A 8 -8.71 -3.86 -2.54
N VAL A 9 -8.68 -4.93 -3.35
CA VAL A 9 -8.67 -6.31 -2.84
C VAL A 9 -7.45 -6.58 -1.96
N ILE A 10 -6.28 -6.08 -2.35
CA ILE A 10 -5.06 -6.18 -1.55
C ILE A 10 -5.25 -5.46 -0.21
N ILE A 11 -5.71 -4.20 -0.22
CA ILE A 11 -5.95 -3.42 1.00
C ILE A 11 -6.95 -4.15 1.92
N GLU A 12 -8.10 -4.58 1.40
CA GLU A 12 -9.12 -5.27 2.19
C GLU A 12 -8.61 -6.60 2.78
N LYS A 13 -7.78 -7.34 2.05
CA LYS A 13 -7.20 -8.60 2.55
C LYS A 13 -6.34 -8.41 3.80
N TYR A 14 -5.70 -7.25 3.95
CA TYR A 14 -4.84 -6.95 5.09
C TYR A 14 -5.45 -5.92 6.05
N ARG A 15 -6.62 -5.35 5.76
CA ARG A 15 -7.26 -4.33 6.60
C ARG A 15 -7.46 -4.85 8.04
N GLY A 16 -6.93 -4.11 9.01
CA GLY A 16 -7.01 -4.46 10.43
C GLY A 16 -6.03 -5.55 10.89
N ASN A 17 -5.20 -6.08 9.98
CA ASN A 17 -4.11 -6.99 10.32
C ASN A 17 -2.94 -6.18 10.93
N LYS A 18 -2.27 -6.75 11.94
CA LYS A 18 -1.04 -6.17 12.53
C LYS A 18 0.09 -5.95 11.51
N ASP A 19 0.07 -6.68 10.40
CA ASP A 19 1.07 -6.61 9.34
C ASP A 19 0.61 -5.76 8.14
N GLU A 20 -0.58 -5.13 8.20
CA GLU A 20 -1.11 -4.26 7.13
C GLU A 20 -0.10 -3.21 6.69
N TYR A 21 0.43 -2.45 7.65
CA TYR A 21 1.42 -1.40 7.39
C TYR A 21 2.69 -1.96 6.72
N LYS A 22 3.22 -3.08 7.23
CA LYS A 22 4.45 -3.69 6.70
C LYS A 22 4.26 -4.20 5.28
N MET A 23 3.11 -4.80 5.01
CA MET A 23 2.77 -5.34 3.69
C MET A 23 2.65 -4.20 2.67
N LEU A 24 1.85 -3.18 2.97
CA LEU A 24 1.64 -2.02 2.10
C LEU A 24 2.95 -1.25 1.86
N LYS A 25 3.77 -1.06 2.91
CA LYS A 25 5.11 -0.46 2.77
C LYS A 25 6.04 -1.32 1.90
N GLY A 26 5.96 -2.65 2.02
CA GLY A 26 6.72 -3.59 1.20
C GLY A 26 6.41 -3.43 -0.29
N ILE A 27 5.13 -3.27 -0.66
CA ILE A 27 4.71 -3.01 -2.05
C ILE A 27 5.37 -1.74 -2.59
N LEU A 28 5.37 -0.64 -1.82
CA LEU A 28 6.03 0.61 -2.23
C LEU A 28 7.54 0.45 -2.36
N CYS A 29 8.18 -0.31 -1.46
CA CYS A 29 9.62 -0.53 -1.53
C CYS A 29 10.04 -1.38 -2.73
N MET A 30 9.18 -2.26 -3.26
CA MET A 30 9.45 -2.98 -4.51
C MET A 30 9.61 -2.02 -5.69
N ASN A 31 8.89 -0.90 -5.69
CA ASN A 31 8.98 0.17 -6.71
C ASN A 31 10.26 1.03 -6.63
N HIS A 32 11.13 0.81 -5.64
CA HIS A 32 12.33 1.64 -5.45
C HIS A 32 13.64 0.88 -5.77
N GLY A 33 13.56 -0.40 -6.12
CA GLY A 33 14.73 -1.26 -6.29
C GLY A 33 14.80 -2.01 -7.60
N TRP A 34 13.86 -1.82 -8.52
CA TRP A 34 13.74 -2.57 -9.76
C TRP A 34 14.11 -1.70 -10.96
N ASP A 35 14.71 -2.32 -11.99
CA ASP A 35 14.97 -1.62 -13.26
C ASP A 35 13.64 -1.13 -13.85
N THR A 36 13.68 -0.05 -14.63
CA THR A 36 12.51 0.71 -15.11
C THR A 36 11.39 -0.14 -15.73
N GLU A 37 11.70 -1.31 -16.30
CA GLU A 37 10.70 -2.23 -16.87
C GLU A 37 9.84 -2.93 -15.81
N ASP A 38 10.41 -3.25 -14.65
CA ASP A 38 9.74 -3.97 -13.58
C ASP A 38 8.93 -3.02 -12.67
N ASP A 39 9.35 -1.76 -12.55
CA ASP A 39 8.54 -0.68 -11.96
C ASP A 39 7.25 -0.42 -12.77
N MET A 40 7.35 -0.45 -14.11
CA MET A 40 6.18 -0.30 -14.98
C MET A 40 5.19 -1.45 -14.79
N LYS A 41 5.68 -2.69 -14.70
CA LYS A 41 4.83 -3.86 -14.41
C LYS A 41 4.15 -3.76 -13.05
N LEU A 42 4.85 -3.23 -12.03
CA LEU A 42 4.26 -3.03 -10.72
C LEU A 42 3.14 -1.98 -10.77
N CYS A 43 3.33 -0.87 -11.47
CA CYS A 43 2.32 0.17 -11.68
C CYS A 43 1.11 -0.32 -12.50
N GLU A 44 1.29 -1.31 -13.39
CA GLU A 44 0.19 -1.96 -14.10
C GLU A 44 -0.64 -2.90 -13.19
N LEU A 45 -0.03 -3.43 -12.13
CA LEU A 45 -0.65 -4.39 -11.21
C LEU A 45 -1.29 -3.72 -9.99
N VAL A 46 -0.67 -2.65 -9.49
CA VAL A 46 -1.06 -1.98 -8.24
C VAL A 46 -1.09 -0.46 -8.42
N ASP A 47 -2.12 0.15 -7.84
CA ASP A 47 -2.34 1.58 -7.76
C ASP A 47 -1.56 2.13 -6.55
N LEU A 48 -0.35 2.63 -6.82
CA LEU A 48 0.56 3.05 -5.75
C LEU A 48 0.00 4.24 -4.95
N ASP A 49 -0.78 5.13 -5.57
CA ASP A 49 -1.39 6.28 -4.89
C ASP A 49 -2.43 5.83 -3.86
N MET A 50 -3.20 4.79 -4.16
CA MET A 50 -4.11 4.17 -3.18
C MET A 50 -3.35 3.55 -2.00
N ILE A 51 -2.21 2.88 -2.26
CA ILE A 51 -1.37 2.30 -1.21
C ILE A 51 -0.79 3.40 -0.30
N VAL A 52 -0.29 4.50 -0.89
CA VAL A 52 0.23 5.66 -0.14
C VAL A 52 -0.89 6.29 0.69
N SER A 53 -2.07 6.49 0.10
CA SER A 53 -3.23 7.07 0.81
C SER A 53 -3.60 6.24 2.03
N ARG A 54 -3.64 4.90 1.90
CA ARG A 54 -3.95 4.00 3.00
C ARG A 54 -2.87 4.01 4.09
N LEU A 55 -1.59 4.06 3.72
CA LEU A 55 -0.50 4.18 4.70
C LEU A 55 -0.57 5.49 5.48
N ASN A 56 -0.95 6.58 4.83
CA ASN A 56 -1.19 7.87 5.50
C ASN A 56 -2.32 7.77 6.52
N GLU A 57 -3.44 7.13 6.17
CA GLU A 57 -4.53 6.87 7.12
C GLU A 57 -4.06 6.07 8.34
N LEU A 58 -3.27 5.01 8.14
CA LEU A 58 -2.73 4.19 9.24
C LEU A 58 -1.82 5.01 10.16
N ASN A 59 -0.96 5.86 9.60
CA ASN A 59 -0.09 6.75 10.36
C ASN A 59 -0.90 7.82 11.13
N THR A 60 -1.92 8.41 10.52
CA THR A 60 -2.81 9.37 11.19
C THR A 60 -3.57 8.72 12.35
N VAL A 61 -4.06 7.50 12.19
CA VAL A 61 -4.71 6.75 13.27
C VAL A 61 -3.72 6.42 14.40
N SER A 62 -2.47 6.08 14.08
CA SER A 62 -1.42 5.87 15.09
C SER A 62 -1.15 7.14 15.91
N LEU A 63 -1.05 8.30 15.24
CA LEU A 63 -0.82 9.58 15.90
C LEU A 63 -1.98 10.02 16.81
N ILE A 64 -3.22 9.59 16.53
CA ILE A 64 -4.37 9.84 17.41
C ILE A 64 -4.34 8.91 18.62
N LYS A 65 -3.95 7.63 18.43
CA LYS A 65 -3.85 6.66 19.52
C LYS A 65 -2.80 7.02 20.57
N ASP A 66 -1.69 7.64 20.16
CA ASP A 66 -0.62 8.06 21.08
C ASP A 66 -0.93 9.36 21.84
N ARG A 67 -2.08 10.00 21.56
CA ARG A 67 -2.51 11.27 22.18
C ARG A 67 -3.73 11.15 23.10
N LEU A 68 -4.24 9.93 23.30
CA LEU A 68 -5.34 9.58 24.21
C LEU A 68 -4.81 8.71 25.35
#